data_AF-Q02ZI2-F1
#
_entry.id   AF-Q02ZI2-F1
#
_cell.length_a   1.000
_cell.length_b   1.000
_cell.length_c   1.000
_cell.angle_alpha   90.00
_cell.angle_beta   90.00
_cell.angle_gamma   90.00
#
_symmetry.space_group_name_H-M   'P 1'
#
loop_
_entity.id
_entity.type
_entity.pdbx_description
1 polymer ?
#
loop_
_entity_poly.entity_id
_entity_poly.type
_entity_poly.pdbx_seq_one_letter_code
_entity_poly.pdbx_strand_id
1 'polypeptide(L)'
;MSVKVHFSNGESIVISEETRISAWNSLDKDPDGYYAEGVFSGSNIDSPDLGTSYQHIGLMGLFGSTDWFAIGLDFKNTYKTSAIVSLEETP
;
A
#
# COMPACT_ATOMS: atom_id res chain seq x y z
N MET A 1 11.34 4.79 11.41
CA MET A 1 11.16 5.84 10.39
C MET A 1 9.73 5.75 9.86
N SER A 2 9.17 6.79 9.26
CA SER A 2 7.85 6.69 8.61
C SER A 2 7.81 7.41 7.27
N VAL A 3 6.83 7.02 6.45
CA VAL A 3 6.61 7.59 5.13
C VAL A 3 5.23 8.21 5.09
N LYS A 4 5.17 9.49 4.78
CA LYS A 4 3.92 10.20 4.52
C LYS A 4 3.54 10.01 3.05
N VAL A 5 2.34 9.50 2.82
CA VAL A 5 1.75 9.32 1.49
C VAL A 5 0.79 10.47 1.24
N HIS A 6 0.98 11.18 0.13
CA HIS A 6 0.13 12.30 -0.27
C HIS A 6 -0.75 11.90 -1.45
N PHE A 7 -2.06 12.14 -1.30
CA PHE A 7 -3.04 11.80 -2.32
C PHE A 7 -3.48 13.03 -3.12
N SER A 8 -4.01 12.80 -4.32
CA SER A 8 -4.47 13.83 -5.25
C SER A 8 -5.67 14.63 -4.74
N ASN A 9 -6.41 14.11 -3.76
CA ASN A 9 -7.50 14.82 -3.08
C ASN A 9 -7.03 15.76 -1.96
N GLY A 10 -5.71 15.84 -1.72
CA GLY A 10 -5.12 16.65 -0.65
C GLY A 10 -5.04 15.95 0.70
N GLU A 11 -5.53 14.72 0.83
CA GLU A 11 -5.36 13.91 2.04
C GLU A 11 -3.94 13.36 2.16
N SER A 12 -3.57 12.98 3.37
CA SER A 12 -2.32 12.25 3.61
C SER A 12 -2.50 11.21 4.70
N ILE A 13 -1.72 10.14 4.59
CA ILE A 13 -1.58 9.10 5.61
C ILE A 13 -0.12 8.96 5.99
N VAL A 14 0.14 8.37 7.15
CA VAL A 14 1.50 8.05 7.61
C VAL A 14 1.61 6.54 7.73
N ILE A 15 2.64 5.97 7.12
CA ILE A 15 2.98 4.56 7.15
C ILE A 15 4.29 4.43 7.94
N SER A 16 4.20 3.86 9.13
CA SER A 16 5.36 3.46 9.94
C SER A 16 5.81 2.04 9.60
N GLU A 17 6.94 1.62 10.14
CA GLU A 17 7.44 0.24 9.99
C GLU A 17 6.44 -0.82 10.53
N GLU A 18 5.68 -0.47 11.57
CA GLU A 18 4.64 -1.31 12.19
C GLU A 18 3.32 -1.33 11.40
N THR A 19 3.17 -0.41 10.44
CA THR A 19 1.90 -0.27 9.73
C THR A 19 1.68 -1.48 8.84
N ARG A 20 0.61 -2.23 9.12
CA ARG A 20 0.21 -3.35 8.28
C ARG A 20 -0.51 -2.87 7.03
N ILE A 21 -0.05 -3.33 5.88
CA ILE A 21 -0.56 -3.03 4.55
C ILE A 21 -1.04 -4.34 3.93
N SER A 22 -2.20 -4.30 3.29
CA SER A 22 -2.62 -5.32 2.33
C SER A 22 -2.82 -4.67 0.98
N ALA A 23 -2.28 -5.24 -0.10
CA ALA A 23 -2.35 -4.66 -1.43
C ALA A 23 -2.68 -5.72 -2.49
N TRP A 24 -3.41 -5.30 -3.52
CA TRP A 24 -3.95 -6.21 -4.54
C TRP A 24 -4.17 -5.54 -5.90
N ASN A 25 -4.23 -6.36 -6.94
CA ASN A 25 -4.64 -5.99 -8.28
C ASN A 25 -6.09 -6.42 -8.55
N SER A 26 -6.83 -5.58 -9.26
CA SER A 26 -8.18 -5.91 -9.71
C SER A 26 -8.06 -6.88 -10.87
N LEU A 27 -8.80 -7.98 -10.84
CA LEU A 27 -8.86 -8.93 -11.95
C LEU A 27 -10.11 -8.70 -12.80
N ASP A 28 -10.07 -9.22 -14.03
CA ASP A 28 -11.25 -9.28 -14.89
C ASP A 28 -12.37 -10.06 -14.21
N LYS A 29 -13.61 -9.71 -14.60
CA LYS A 29 -14.81 -10.38 -14.11
C LYS A 29 -14.82 -11.83 -14.60
N ASP A 30 -15.02 -12.75 -13.65
CA ASP A 30 -15.35 -14.15 -13.93
C ASP A 30 -16.89 -14.35 -13.81
N PRO A 31 -17.49 -15.46 -14.30
CA PRO A 31 -18.93 -15.71 -14.15
C PRO A 31 -19.43 -15.62 -12.70
N ASP A 32 -18.57 -15.94 -11.74
CA ASP A 32 -18.90 -15.97 -10.31
C ASP A 32 -18.72 -14.62 -9.59
N GLY A 33 -18.08 -13.62 -10.22
CA GLY A 33 -17.94 -12.28 -9.63
C GLY A 33 -16.71 -11.49 -10.06
N TYR A 34 -16.48 -10.37 -9.35
CA TYR A 34 -15.25 -9.59 -9.45
C TYR A 34 -14.24 -10.12 -8.44
N TYR A 35 -13.01 -10.35 -8.90
CA TYR A 35 -11.93 -10.88 -8.08
C TYR A 35 -10.78 -9.90 -7.97
N ALA A 36 -9.94 -10.13 -6.96
CA ALA A 36 -8.70 -9.40 -6.75
C ALA A 36 -7.57 -10.40 -6.46
N GLU A 37 -6.39 -10.14 -7.02
CA GLU A 37 -5.18 -10.92 -6.74
C GLU A 37 -4.38 -10.21 -5.64
N GLY A 38 -4.20 -10.89 -4.51
CA GLY A 38 -3.37 -10.38 -3.42
C GLY A 38 -1.89 -10.36 -3.81
N VAL A 39 -1.25 -9.20 -3.70
CA VAL A 39 0.17 -9.00 -4.01
C VAL A 39 1.01 -8.97 -2.74
N PHE A 40 0.49 -8.36 -1.68
CA PHE A 40 1.22 -8.22 -0.41
C PHE A 40 0.25 -8.19 0.77
N SER A 41 0.64 -8.79 1.90
CA SER A 41 0.00 -8.56 3.20
C SER A 41 1.01 -8.69 4.34
N GLY A 42 1.29 -7.58 5.01
CA GLY A 42 2.31 -7.54 6.06
C GLY A 42 2.68 -6.11 6.45
N SER A 43 3.74 -5.96 7.20
CA SER A 43 4.38 -4.73 7.62
C SER A 43 5.88 -4.84 7.35
N ASN A 44 6.64 -3.77 7.62
CA ASN A 44 8.09 -3.79 7.42
C ASN A 44 8.82 -4.58 8.54
N ILE A 45 8.12 -4.96 9.61
CA ILE A 45 8.68 -5.74 10.72
C ILE A 45 8.56 -7.24 10.48
N ASP A 46 7.44 -7.68 9.89
CA ASP A 46 7.10 -9.10 9.74
C ASP A 46 7.25 -9.63 8.30
N SER A 47 7.46 -8.75 7.30
CA SER A 47 7.75 -9.16 5.93
C SER A 47 9.07 -8.57 5.40
N PRO A 48 9.99 -9.42 4.89
CA PRO A 48 11.21 -8.96 4.25
C PRO A 48 10.96 -8.26 2.90
N ASP A 49 9.76 -8.37 2.33
CA ASP A 49 9.46 -7.87 0.98
C ASP A 49 9.35 -6.35 0.90
N LEU A 50 9.09 -5.68 2.04
CA LEU A 50 9.24 -4.22 2.17
C LEU A 50 10.63 -3.80 2.66
N GLY A 51 11.47 -4.77 3.05
CA GLY A 51 12.77 -4.64 3.68
C GLY A 51 13.89 -4.18 2.75
N THR A 52 13.60 -3.21 1.89
CA THR A 52 14.65 -2.43 1.20
C THR A 52 15.37 -1.53 2.22
N SER A 53 16.59 -1.06 1.89
CA SER A 53 17.37 -0.19 2.79
C SER A 53 16.65 1.11 3.20
N TYR A 54 15.60 1.50 2.46
CA TYR A 54 14.77 2.65 2.75
C TYR A 54 13.29 2.29 2.58
N GLN A 55 12.49 2.42 3.64
CA GLN A 55 11.07 2.05 3.61
C GLN A 55 10.30 2.72 2.46
N HIS A 56 10.64 3.97 2.10
CA HIS A 56 9.99 4.66 0.98
C HIS A 56 10.21 3.95 -0.37
N ILE A 57 11.36 3.31 -0.60
CA ILE A 57 11.65 2.59 -1.85
C ILE A 57 10.80 1.31 -1.94
N GLY A 58 10.69 0.55 -0.85
CA GLY A 58 9.81 -0.62 -0.77
C GLY A 58 8.35 -0.25 -1.05
N LEU A 59 7.88 0.85 -0.44
CA LEU A 59 6.53 1.37 -0.68
C LEU A 59 6.34 1.89 -2.12
N MET A 60 7.34 2.55 -2.72
CA MET A 60 7.28 2.93 -4.13
C MET A 60 7.09 1.72 -5.05
N GLY A 61 7.83 0.64 -4.80
CA GLY A 61 7.70 -0.61 -5.57
C GLY A 61 6.33 -1.26 -5.41
N LEU A 62 5.85 -1.36 -4.16
CA LEU A 62 4.54 -1.94 -3.86
C LEU A 62 3.40 -1.13 -4.50
N PHE A 63 3.37 0.18 -4.28
CA PHE A 63 2.29 1.04 -4.80
C PHE A 63 2.36 1.20 -6.31
N GLY A 64 3.55 1.14 -6.92
CA GLY A 64 3.71 1.16 -8.37
C GLY A 64 3.28 -0.12 -9.07
N SER A 65 3.09 -1.22 -8.34
CA SER A 65 2.77 -2.56 -8.88
C SER A 65 1.37 -3.07 -8.48
N THR A 66 0.62 -2.29 -7.72
CA THR A 66 -0.71 -2.67 -7.21
C THR A 66 -1.76 -1.63 -7.59
N ASP A 67 -3.03 -2.02 -7.71
CA ASP A 67 -4.14 -1.10 -7.96
C ASP A 67 -4.68 -0.46 -6.68
N TRP A 68 -4.72 -1.25 -5.60
CA TRP A 68 -5.36 -0.87 -4.34
C TRP A 68 -4.54 -1.34 -3.16
N PHE A 69 -4.66 -0.61 -2.06
CA PHE A 69 -4.15 -1.04 -0.76
C PHE A 69 -5.07 -0.61 0.38
N ALA A 70 -4.97 -1.33 1.49
CA ALA A 70 -5.58 -0.99 2.77
C ALA A 70 -4.53 -0.87 3.85
N ILE A 71 -4.83 -0.05 4.86
CA ILE A 71 -4.07 -0.01 6.11
C ILE A 71 -4.87 -0.73 7.20
N GLY A 72 -4.17 -1.54 8.00
CA GLY A 72 -4.78 -2.30 9.09
C GLY A 72 -5.40 -3.62 8.63
N LEU A 73 -6.04 -4.31 9.58
CA LEU A 73 -6.61 -5.65 9.38
C LEU A 73 -8.08 -5.64 8.98
N ASP A 74 -8.78 -4.52 9.15
CA ASP A 74 -10.24 -4.43 9.00
C ASP A 74 -10.70 -3.87 7.64
N PHE A 75 -9.75 -3.53 6.76
CA PHE A 75 -10.01 -2.98 5.42
C PHE A 75 -10.95 -1.76 5.41
N LYS A 76 -11.11 -1.05 6.54
CA LYS A 76 -12.04 0.09 6.65
C LYS A 76 -11.70 1.22 5.70
N ASN A 77 -10.41 1.48 5.54
CA ASN A 77 -9.90 2.51 4.65
C ASN A 77 -9.08 1.84 3.55
N THR A 78 -9.55 2.02 2.32
CA THR A 78 -8.95 1.49 1.12
C THR A 78 -8.60 2.64 0.19
N TYR A 79 -7.43 2.56 -0.42
CA TYR A 79 -6.87 3.63 -1.23
C TYR A 79 -6.49 3.08 -2.59
N LYS A 80 -6.76 3.87 -3.63
CA LYS A 80 -6.30 3.57 -4.98
C LYS A 80 -4.87 4.07 -5.12
N THR A 81 -3.95 3.21 -5.53
CA THR A 81 -2.53 3.58 -5.68
C THR A 81 -2.34 4.69 -6.72
N SER A 82 -3.16 4.69 -7.77
CA SER A 82 -3.16 5.73 -8.80
C SER A 82 -3.52 7.13 -8.28
N ALA A 83 -4.03 7.25 -7.05
CA ALA A 83 -4.31 8.54 -6.42
C ALA A 83 -3.10 9.09 -5.65
N ILE A 84 -2.03 8.30 -5.46
CA ILE A 84 -0.81 8.74 -4.80
C ILE A 84 -0.07 9.69 -5.73
N VAL A 85 0.27 10.88 -5.22
CA VAL A 85 1.00 11.91 -5.95
C VAL A 85 2.46 11.96 -5.50
N SER A 86 2.72 11.71 -4.22
CA SER A 86 4.09 11.67 -3.69
C SER A 86 4.22 10.84 -2.41
N LEU A 87 5.45 10.42 -2.14
CA LEU A 87 5.89 9.81 -0.90
C LEU A 87 7.01 10.67 -0.29
N GLU A 88 6.93 10.91 1.00
CA GLU A 88 7.87 11.76 1.75
C GLU A 88 8.36 11.00 2.98
N GLU A 89 9.67 10.80 3.10
CA GLU A 89 10.24 10.29 4.35
C GLU A 89 10.11 11.34 5.44
N THR A 90 9.59 10.93 6.59
CA THR A 90 9.49 11.76 7.79
C THR A 90 10.47 11.23 8.84
N PRO A 91 11.23 12.12 9.52
CA PRO A 91 12.13 11.77 10.61
C PRO A 91 11.48 10.95 11.72
#